data_AF-A0A837IP13-F1
#
_entry.id   AF-A0A837IP13-F1
#
_cell.length_a   1.000
_cell.length_b   1.000
_cell.length_c   1.000
_cell.angle_alpha   90.00
_cell.angle_beta   90.00
_cell.angle_gamma   90.00
#
_symmetry.space_group_name_H-M   'P 1'
#
loop_
_entity.id
_entity.type
_entity.pdbx_description
1 polymer ?
#
loop_
_entity_poly.entity_id
_entity_poly.type
_entity_poly.pdbx_seq_one_letter_code
_entity_poly.pdbx_strand_id
1 'polypeptide(L)'
;MTYFYDHLVVLEEITSELDVYGLPDDERAEILGLVHHTTHQHLLNVILNHLPREHHENFLTRFQSAPADPELLAFLKKEIRSDIESEIKIQAKKIKAEILAEITKSKSMWTLSGSS
;
A
#
# COMPACT_ATOMS: atom_id res chain seq x y z
N MET A 1 2.78 11.33 -2.45
CA MET A 1 1.39 11.80 -2.54
C MET A 1 0.64 11.25 -1.35
N THR A 2 -0.09 12.07 -0.60
CA THR A 2 -0.79 11.64 0.62
C THR A 2 -2.20 11.18 0.29
N TYR A 3 -2.63 10.09 0.91
CA TYR A 3 -3.97 9.53 0.73
C TYR A 3 -4.75 9.53 2.05
N PHE A 4 -6.08 9.51 1.98
CA PHE A 4 -6.92 9.49 3.18
C PHE A 4 -6.62 8.27 4.08
N TYR A 5 -6.14 7.16 3.51
CA TYR A 5 -5.79 5.93 4.23
C TYR A 5 -4.31 5.84 4.61
N ASP A 6 -3.50 6.86 4.36
CA ASP A 6 -2.05 6.82 4.64
C ASP A 6 -1.77 6.49 6.12
N HIS A 7 -2.56 7.04 7.03
CA HIS A 7 -2.52 6.74 8.47
C HIS A 7 -2.88 5.29 8.85
N LEU A 8 -3.49 4.52 7.95
CA LEU A 8 -3.84 3.11 8.15
C LEU A 8 -2.73 2.17 7.65
N VAL A 9 -1.83 2.69 6.83
CA VAL A 9 -0.82 1.94 6.09
C VAL A 9 0.54 2.18 6.73
N VAL A 10 1.07 1.17 7.42
CA VAL A 10 2.37 1.24 8.11
C VAL A 10 3.41 0.49 7.28
N LEU A 11 4.31 1.22 6.60
CA LEU A 11 5.38 0.67 5.74
C LEU A 11 6.79 0.88 6.32
N GLU A 12 6.91 1.36 7.56
CA GLU A 12 8.19 1.64 8.22
C GLU A 12 9.11 0.41 8.27
N GLU A 13 8.54 -0.79 8.49
CA GLU A 13 9.30 -2.05 8.49
C GLU A 13 9.98 -2.32 7.14
N ILE A 14 9.34 -2.00 6.01
CA ILE A 14 9.96 -2.16 4.68
C ILE A 14 11.16 -1.24 4.56
N THR A 15 11.00 0.00 5.02
CA THR A 15 12.08 0.99 4.98
C THR A 15 13.27 0.55 5.82
N SER A 16 13.01 0.01 7.02
CA SER A 16 14.04 -0.50 7.92
C SER A 16 14.74 -1.73 7.34
N GLU A 17 14.02 -2.63 6.67
CA GLU A 17 14.62 -3.82 6.06
C GLU A 17 15.50 -3.43 4.86
N LEU A 18 15.07 -2.46 4.04
CA LEU A 18 15.86 -1.96 2.91
C LEU A 18 17.18 -1.30 3.36
N ASP A 19 17.21 -0.66 4.52
CA ASP A 19 18.42 -0.04 5.09
C ASP A 19 19.54 -1.07 5.32
N VAL A 20 19.18 -2.31 5.64
CA VAL A 20 20.12 -3.43 5.87
C VAL A 20 20.95 -3.75 4.61
N TYR A 21 20.45 -3.44 3.43
CA TYR A 21 21.12 -3.73 2.16
C TYR A 21 22.13 -2.64 1.76
N GLY A 22 22.18 -1.51 2.48
CA GLY A 22 23.10 -0.42 2.17
C GLY A 22 22.94 0.14 0.77
N LEU A 23 21.71 0.12 0.23
CA LEU A 23 21.40 0.62 -1.11
C LEU A 23 21.63 2.13 -1.16
N PRO A 24 22.03 2.67 -2.33
CA PRO A 24 22.09 4.11 -2.52
C PRO A 24 20.70 4.73 -2.35
N ASP A 25 20.66 6.00 -1.92
CA ASP A 25 19.41 6.72 -1.62
C ASP A 25 18.43 6.75 -2.80
N ASP A 26 18.93 6.81 -4.05
CA ASP A 26 18.08 6.82 -5.24
C ASP A 26 17.40 5.48 -5.46
N GLU A 27 18.15 4.36 -5.42
CA GLU A 27 17.62 3.02 -5.60
C GLU A 27 16.63 2.65 -4.49
N ARG A 28 16.93 3.06 -3.25
CA ARG A 28 15.99 2.93 -2.11
C ARG A 28 14.71 3.73 -2.35
N ALA A 29 14.82 4.97 -2.83
CA ALA A 29 13.66 5.81 -3.12
C ALA A 29 12.82 5.22 -4.26
N GLU A 30 13.44 4.61 -5.28
CA GLU A 30 12.75 3.92 -6.36
C GLU A 30 11.95 2.71 -5.85
N ILE A 31 12.57 1.84 -5.03
CA ILE A 31 11.89 0.68 -4.44
C ILE A 31 10.72 1.15 -3.57
N LEU A 32 10.92 2.15 -2.71
CA LEU A 32 9.83 2.70 -1.90
C LEU A 32 8.70 3.27 -2.79
N GLY A 33 9.05 3.97 -3.88
CA GLY A 33 8.08 4.45 -4.87
C GLY A 33 7.23 3.32 -5.45
N LEU A 34 7.84 2.20 -5.82
CA LEU A 34 7.15 1.00 -6.32
C LEU A 34 6.24 0.37 -5.26
N VAL A 35 6.72 0.29 -4.01
CA VAL A 35 5.95 -0.22 -2.87
C VAL A 35 4.71 0.64 -2.63
N HIS A 36 4.88 1.97 -2.62
CA HIS A 36 3.77 2.91 -2.46
C HIS A 36 2.77 2.80 -3.61
N HIS A 37 3.23 2.71 -4.86
CA HIS A 37 2.37 2.55 -6.03
C HIS A 37 1.57 1.25 -5.99
N THR A 38 2.25 0.13 -5.73
CA THR A 38 1.62 -1.20 -5.62
C THR A 38 0.59 -1.19 -4.49
N THR A 39 0.95 -0.65 -3.32
CA THR A 39 0.04 -0.56 -2.18
C THR A 39 -1.21 0.25 -2.54
N HIS A 40 -1.03 1.41 -3.15
CA HIS A 40 -2.13 2.26 -3.59
C HIS A 40 -3.09 1.55 -4.55
N GLN A 41 -2.56 0.88 -5.58
CA GLN A 41 -3.38 0.17 -6.57
C GLN A 41 -4.20 -0.95 -5.92
N HIS A 42 -3.58 -1.75 -5.06
CA HIS A 42 -4.27 -2.84 -4.38
C HIS A 42 -5.34 -2.33 -3.40
N LEU A 43 -5.06 -1.25 -2.65
CA LEU A 43 -6.04 -0.66 -1.74
C LEU A 43 -7.22 -0.07 -2.50
N LEU A 44 -6.98 0.59 -3.64
CA LEU A 44 -8.05 1.11 -4.49
C LEU A 44 -8.94 -0.04 -5.00
N ASN A 45 -8.35 -1.17 -5.40
CA ASN A 45 -9.11 -2.35 -5.80
C ASN A 45 -9.96 -2.91 -4.65
N VAL A 46 -9.43 -3.00 -3.43
CA VAL A 46 -10.23 -3.44 -2.26
C VAL A 46 -11.41 -2.49 -2.03
N ILE A 47 -11.17 -1.18 -2.07
CA ILE A 47 -12.23 -0.20 -1.89
C ILE A 47 -13.33 -0.37 -2.95
N LEU A 48 -12.95 -0.45 -4.23
CA LEU A 48 -13.93 -0.59 -5.33
C LEU A 48 -14.63 -1.95 -5.32
N ASN A 49 -14.00 -3.02 -4.85
CA ASN A 49 -14.63 -4.33 -4.71
C ASN A 49 -15.72 -4.35 -3.62
N HIS A 50 -15.53 -3.59 -2.55
CA HIS A 50 -16.50 -3.49 -1.46
C HIS A 50 -17.55 -2.40 -1.67
N LEU A 51 -17.20 -1.35 -2.42
CA LEU A 51 -18.10 -0.27 -2.76
C LEU A 51 -19.12 -0.74 -3.81
N PRO A 52 -20.43 -0.48 -3.64
CA PRO A 52 -21.42 -0.75 -4.68
C PRO A 52 -21.08 0.01 -5.97
N ARG A 53 -21.29 -0.63 -7.12
CA ARG A 53 -20.90 -0.10 -8.44
C ARG A 53 -21.53 1.27 -8.75
N GLU A 54 -22.73 1.54 -8.25
CA GLU A 54 -23.42 2.83 -8.39
C GLU A 54 -22.68 4.01 -7.74
N HIS A 55 -21.81 3.72 -6.75
CA HIS A 55 -21.04 4.73 -6.03
C HIS A 55 -19.59 4.87 -6.55
N HIS A 56 -19.16 4.00 -7.48
CA HIS A 56 -17.78 4.00 -7.99
C HIS A 56 -17.42 5.32 -8.64
N GLU A 57 -18.22 5.81 -9.59
CA GLU A 57 -17.94 7.07 -10.29
C GLU A 57 -17.91 8.27 -9.35
N ASN A 58 -18.83 8.32 -8.38
CA ASN A 58 -18.87 9.40 -7.38
C ASN A 58 -17.61 9.39 -6.51
N PHE A 59 -17.23 8.21 -6.01
CA PHE A 59 -16.02 8.05 -5.21
C PHE A 59 -14.77 8.43 -6.00
N LEU A 60 -14.61 7.91 -7.22
CA LEU A 60 -13.44 8.19 -8.07
C LEU A 60 -13.32 9.68 -8.40
N THR A 61 -14.43 10.36 -8.66
CA THR A 61 -14.44 11.81 -8.92
C THR A 61 -13.94 12.59 -7.71
N ARG A 62 -14.45 12.26 -6.50
CA ARG A 62 -13.98 12.90 -5.25
C ARG A 62 -12.52 12.58 -4.97
N PHE A 63 -12.13 11.32 -5.18
CA PHE A 63 -10.77 10.84 -4.95
C PHE A 63 -9.76 11.53 -5.86
N GLN A 64 -10.07 11.70 -7.14
CA GLN A 64 -9.21 12.43 -8.09
C GLN A 64 -9.09 13.91 -7.75
N SER A 65 -10.16 14.52 -7.23
CA SER A 65 -10.15 15.93 -6.83
C SER A 65 -9.41 16.18 -5.52
N ALA A 66 -9.55 15.28 -4.54
CA ALA A 66 -9.01 15.45 -3.20
C ALA A 66 -8.65 14.08 -2.56
N PRO A 67 -7.51 13.47 -2.92
CA PRO A 67 -7.16 12.10 -2.52
C PRO A 67 -6.84 11.93 -1.03
N ALA A 68 -6.50 13.02 -0.35
CA ALA A 68 -6.21 13.05 1.09
C ALA A 68 -7.44 13.41 1.95
N ASP A 69 -8.60 13.62 1.32
CA ASP A 69 -9.77 14.14 2.00
C ASP A 69 -10.38 13.11 2.96
N PRO A 70 -10.54 13.43 4.26
CA PRO A 70 -11.08 12.48 5.24
C PRO A 70 -12.56 12.15 5.01
N GLU A 71 -13.31 12.99 4.27
CA GLU A 71 -14.71 12.67 3.92
C GLU A 71 -14.81 11.49 2.97
N LEU A 72 -13.74 11.15 2.24
CA LEU A 72 -13.68 9.92 1.45
C LEU A 72 -13.88 8.69 2.33
N LEU A 73 -13.21 8.63 3.48
CA LEU A 73 -13.37 7.52 4.41
C LEU A 73 -14.79 7.49 5.00
N ALA A 74 -15.34 8.65 5.34
CA ALA A 74 -16.71 8.76 5.84
C ALA A 74 -17.74 8.29 4.80
N PHE A 75 -17.54 8.64 3.53
CA PHE A 75 -18.36 8.16 2.41
C PHE A 75 -18.28 6.64 2.30
N LEU A 76 -17.08 6.07 2.29
CA LEU A 76 -16.90 4.63 2.21
C LEU A 76 -17.57 3.90 3.38
N LYS A 77 -17.41 4.38 4.61
CA LYS A 77 -18.07 3.80 5.80
C LYS A 77 -19.59 3.84 5.75
N LYS A 78 -20.15 4.84 5.05
CA LYS A 78 -21.59 5.00 4.91
C LYS A 78 -22.16 4.05 3.85
N GLU A 79 -21.48 3.93 2.71
CA GLU A 79 -21.96 3.15 1.56
C GLU A 79 -21.53 1.68 1.62
N ILE A 80 -20.48 1.33 2.38
CA ILE A 80 -19.99 -0.03 2.58
C ILE A 80 -20.48 -0.56 3.93
N ARG A 81 -21.15 -1.72 3.90
CA ARG A 81 -21.68 -2.36 5.13
C ARG A 81 -20.58 -2.97 6.02
N SER A 82 -19.48 -3.41 5.42
CA SER A 82 -18.34 -3.99 6.13
C SER A 82 -17.39 -2.91 6.65
N ASP A 83 -16.56 -3.27 7.63
CA ASP A 83 -15.55 -2.37 8.19
C ASP A 83 -14.40 -2.14 7.21
N ILE A 84 -14.57 -1.16 6.32
CA ILE A 84 -13.61 -0.86 5.24
C ILE A 84 -12.22 -0.49 5.77
N GLU A 85 -12.13 0.10 6.95
CA GLU A 85 -10.84 0.39 7.59
C GLU A 85 -10.07 -0.89 7.92
N SER A 86 -10.75 -1.89 8.49
CA SER A 86 -10.16 -3.18 8.77
C SER A 86 -9.72 -3.88 7.48
N GLU A 87 -10.54 -3.84 6.43
CA GLU A 87 -10.17 -4.43 5.13
C GLU A 87 -8.93 -3.76 4.53
N ILE A 88 -8.86 -2.42 4.56
CA ILE A 88 -7.67 -1.66 4.13
C ILE A 88 -6.45 -2.05 4.96
N LYS A 89 -6.57 -2.14 6.30
CA LYS A 89 -5.46 -2.54 7.18
C LYS A 89 -4.99 -3.97 6.91
N ILE A 90 -5.92 -4.91 6.71
CA ILE A 90 -5.61 -6.31 6.42
C ILE A 90 -4.88 -6.40 5.08
N GLN A 91 -5.40 -5.73 4.06
CA GLN A 91 -4.78 -5.72 2.74
C GLN A 91 -3.39 -5.07 2.75
N ALA A 92 -3.24 -3.92 3.42
CA ALA A 92 -1.94 -3.25 3.58
C ALA A 92 -0.91 -4.14 4.29
N LYS A 93 -1.31 -4.82 5.38
CA LYS A 93 -0.46 -5.79 6.08
C LYS A 93 -0.04 -6.95 5.19
N LYS A 94 -0.97 -7.46 4.38
CA LYS A 94 -0.70 -8.55 3.43
C LYS A 94 0.34 -8.13 2.40
N ILE A 95 0.13 -6.99 1.74
CA ILE A 95 1.06 -6.45 0.73
C ILE A 95 2.44 -6.23 1.35
N LYS A 96 2.49 -5.63 2.54
CA LYS A 96 3.74 -5.44 3.29
C LYS A 96 4.46 -6.77 3.52
N ALA A 97 3.74 -7.80 3.98
CA ALA A 97 4.33 -9.12 4.23
C ALA A 97 4.84 -9.77 2.94
N GLU A 98 4.13 -9.63 1.82
CA GLU A 98 4.54 -10.13 0.51
C GLU A 98 5.83 -9.43 0.03
N ILE A 99 5.90 -8.11 0.16
CA ILE A 99 7.09 -7.31 -0.19
C ILE A 99 8.29 -7.68 0.69
N LEU A 100 8.10 -7.76 2.01
CA LEU A 100 9.16 -8.16 2.94
C LEU A 100 9.69 -9.57 2.65
N ALA A 101 8.80 -10.51 2.30
CA ALA A 101 9.18 -11.85 1.90
C ALA A 101 10.02 -11.84 0.61
N GLU A 102 9.68 -10.99 -0.35
CA GLU A 102 10.43 -10.85 -1.60
C GLU A 102 11.81 -10.20 -1.39
N ILE A 103 11.89 -9.16 -0.56
CA ILE A 103 13.14 -8.52 -0.13
C ILE A 103 14.05 -9.54 0.57
N THR A 104 13.50 -10.29 1.53
CA THR A 104 14.24 -11.34 2.27
C THR A 104 14.72 -12.46 1.34
N LYS A 105 13.87 -12.91 0.42
CA LYS A 105 14.23 -13.95 -0.55
C LYS A 105 15.38 -13.49 -1.46
N SER A 106 15.34 -12.24 -1.92
CA SER A 106 16.38 -11.65 -2.75
C SER A 106 17.74 -11.60 -2.00
N LYS A 107 17.73 -11.32 -0.70
CA LYS A 107 18.92 -11.43 0.18
C LYS A 107 19.51 -12.82 0.20
N SER A 108 18.68 -13.83 0.46
CA SER A 108 19.14 -15.22 0.55
C SER A 108 19.76 -15.69 -0.75
N MET A 109 19.20 -15.29 -1.90
CA MET A 109 19.75 -15.62 -3.22
C MET A 109 21.12 -14.98 -3.47
N TRP A 110 21.33 -13.72 -3.08
CA TRP A 110 22.65 -13.07 -3.22
C TRP A 110 23.73 -13.73 -2.34
N THR A 111 23.41 -14.06 -1.08
CA THR A 111 24.37 -14.73 -0.18
C THR A 111 24.81 -16.12 -0.65
N LEU A 112 23.95 -16.82 -1.39
CA LEU A 112 24.24 -18.16 -1.94
C LEU A 112 25.04 -18.10 -3.25
N SER A 113 24.91 -17.03 -4.04
CA SER A 113 25.65 -16.84 -5.29
C SER A 113 27.03 -16.17 -5.11
N GLY A 114 27.28 -15.50 -3.99
CA GLY A 114 28.59 -14.91 -3.64
C GLY A 114 29.58 -15.88 -2.97
N SER A 115 29.19 -17.13 -2.77
CA SER A 115 30.00 -18.20 -2.18
C SER A 115 30.42 -19.21 -3.25
N SER A 116 31.15 -18.78 -4.27
CA SER A 116 31.77 -19.66 -5.28
C SER A 116 33.06 -19.05 -5.81
#